data_AF-A0A644WKE3-F1
#
_entry.id   AF-A0A644WKE3-F1
#
_cell.length_a   1.000
_cell.length_b   1.000
_cell.length_c   1.000
_cell.angle_alpha   90.00
_cell.angle_beta   90.00
_cell.angle_gamma   90.00
#
_symmetry.space_group_name_H-M   'P 1'
#
loop_
_entity.id
_entity.type
_entity.pdbx_description
1 polymer ?
#
loop_
_entity_poly.entity_id
_entity_poly.type
_entity_poly.pdbx_seq_one_letter_code
_entity_poly.pdbx_strand_id
1 'polypeptide(L)'
;MEQQEKTPYSSDGYIVDQARLTFIRYGALTSDINGCGWIAAFNLLKQRGETVSEQAYADELIRWTILRGLAGTSLFRLKRMLKRHGYPTALKIVGKKNVALPEGTEAGVIYYVHKDGPHFVTFYRDETVPQQENEKPRYRFLNAIPGRGNHFDTMQGFLTKHNVLPIAGILVYPRKASS
;
A
#
# COMPACT_ATOMS: atom_id res chain seq x y z
N MET A 1 14.76 -27.49 15.78
CA MET A 1 14.17 -26.74 14.66
C MET A 1 14.28 -25.27 15.03
N GLU A 2 15.26 -24.56 14.47
CA GLU A 2 15.40 -23.11 14.68
C GLU A 2 14.11 -22.44 14.19
N GLN A 3 13.46 -21.69 15.08
CA GLN A 3 12.40 -20.79 14.66
C GLN A 3 13.07 -19.71 13.83
N GLN A 4 12.98 -19.83 12.50
CA GLN A 4 13.39 -18.79 11.58
C GLN A 4 12.68 -17.50 12.01
N GLU A 5 13.44 -16.51 12.49
CA GLU A 5 12.89 -15.23 12.92
C GLU A 5 12.08 -14.66 11.74
N LYS A 6 10.76 -14.67 11.89
CA LYS A 6 9.85 -14.11 10.89
C LYS A 6 10.10 -12.60 10.86
N THR A 7 10.80 -12.16 9.82
CA THR A 7 11.09 -10.75 9.50
C THR A 7 9.81 -10.02 9.02
N PRO A 8 9.67 -8.70 9.24
CA PRO A 8 8.56 -7.91 8.67
C PRO A 8 8.61 -7.79 7.13
N TYR A 9 9.74 -8.18 6.52
CA TYR A 9 10.02 -7.98 5.12
C TYR A 9 9.76 -9.23 4.26
N SER A 10 9.34 -9.04 3.02
CA SER A 10 9.39 -10.09 1.99
C SER A 10 10.83 -10.29 1.50
N SER A 11 11.08 -11.37 0.75
CA SER A 11 12.41 -11.70 0.22
C SER A 11 12.98 -10.64 -0.73
N ASP A 12 12.12 -9.87 -1.39
CA ASP A 12 12.45 -8.72 -2.23
C ASP A 12 12.45 -7.38 -1.45
N GLY A 13 12.37 -7.44 -0.13
CA GLY A 13 12.61 -6.32 0.79
C GLY A 13 11.46 -5.33 0.96
N TYR A 14 10.23 -5.68 0.55
CA TYR A 14 9.04 -4.89 0.87
C TYR A 14 8.57 -5.18 2.29
N ILE A 15 7.95 -4.20 2.94
CA ILE A 15 7.29 -4.41 4.23
C ILE A 15 5.95 -5.11 3.98
N VAL A 16 5.77 -6.31 4.56
CA VAL A 16 4.57 -7.14 4.34
C VAL A 16 3.90 -7.59 5.65
N ASP A 17 4.54 -7.34 6.79
CA ASP A 17 3.98 -7.59 8.11
C ASP A 17 4.17 -6.38 9.03
N GLN A 18 3.22 -5.45 8.99
CA GLN A 18 3.20 -4.28 9.87
C GLN A 18 3.26 -4.65 11.36
N ALA A 19 2.63 -5.76 11.78
CA ALA A 19 2.55 -6.13 13.19
C ALA A 19 3.94 -6.43 13.81
N ARG A 20 4.95 -6.65 12.97
CA ARG A 20 6.35 -6.88 13.38
C ARG A 20 7.21 -5.62 13.36
N LEU A 21 6.70 -4.49 12.88
CA LEU A 21 7.40 -3.20 12.86
C LEU A 21 7.26 -2.44 14.20
N THR A 22 7.62 -3.11 15.29
CA THR A 22 7.57 -2.56 16.66
C THR A 22 8.75 -1.63 16.96
N PHE A 23 9.78 -1.59 16.10
CA PHE A 23 10.99 -0.79 16.29
C PHE A 23 10.98 0.55 15.54
N ILE A 24 10.15 0.71 14.50
CA ILE A 24 10.04 1.96 13.74
C ILE A 24 9.00 2.85 14.39
N ARG A 25 9.43 4.04 14.83
CA ARG A 25 8.55 5.02 15.45
C ARG A 25 7.72 5.75 14.41
N TYR A 26 6.45 5.98 14.73
CA TYR A 26 5.53 6.83 13.97
C TYR A 26 4.82 7.79 14.94
N GLY A 27 5.53 8.85 15.30
CA GLY A 27 5.10 9.80 16.35
C GLY A 27 5.34 9.23 17.74
N ALA A 28 4.34 9.28 18.61
CA ALA A 28 4.41 8.70 19.95
C ALA A 28 4.23 7.16 19.96
N LEU A 29 3.74 6.60 18.85
CA LEU A 29 3.44 5.17 18.70
C LEU A 29 4.48 4.48 17.81
N THR A 30 4.43 3.16 17.79
CA THR A 30 5.21 2.31 16.89
C THR A 30 4.39 1.96 15.65
N SER A 31 5.06 1.62 14.56
CA SER A 31 4.43 1.46 13.24
C SER A 31 3.47 0.27 13.16
N ASP A 32 3.57 -0.70 14.06
CA ASP A 32 2.59 -1.77 14.21
C ASP A 32 1.19 -1.26 14.55
N ILE A 33 1.10 -0.13 15.27
CA ILE A 33 -0.18 0.43 15.75
C ILE A 33 -0.85 1.30 14.69
N ASN A 34 -0.11 2.18 14.01
CA ASN A 34 -0.69 3.20 13.11
C ASN A 34 0.17 3.52 11.87
N GLY A 35 1.09 2.62 11.49
CA GLY A 35 2.07 2.84 10.42
C GLY A 35 1.61 2.51 9.00
N CYS A 36 0.42 1.91 8.82
CA CYS A 36 -0.03 1.39 7.52
C CYS A 36 0.12 2.37 6.35
N GLY A 37 -0.14 3.66 6.60
CA GLY A 37 -0.04 4.71 5.57
C GLY A 37 1.39 4.98 5.09
N TRP A 38 2.37 5.10 5.99
CA TRP A 38 3.76 5.32 5.59
C TRP A 38 4.37 4.05 5.00
N ILE A 39 3.99 2.88 5.52
CA ILE A 39 4.40 1.58 4.98
C ILE A 39 3.94 1.44 3.53
N ALA A 40 2.69 1.82 3.24
CA ALA A 40 2.16 1.78 1.88
C ALA A 40 2.90 2.75 0.93
N ALA A 41 3.35 3.89 1.44
CA ALA A 41 4.16 4.82 0.68
C ALA A 41 5.57 4.26 0.43
N PHE A 42 6.23 3.76 1.48
CA PHE A 42 7.55 3.15 1.41
C PHE A 42 7.60 2.04 0.37
N ASN A 43 6.64 1.12 0.42
CA ASN A 43 6.56 0.03 -0.54
C ASN A 43 6.41 0.51 -1.98
N LEU A 44 5.63 1.58 -2.21
CA LEU A 44 5.45 2.16 -3.54
C LEU A 44 6.74 2.84 -4.05
N LEU A 45 7.43 3.58 -3.19
CA LEU A 45 8.68 4.29 -3.51
C LEU A 45 9.84 3.30 -3.72
N LYS A 46 9.95 2.29 -2.84
CA LYS A 46 10.93 1.21 -2.96
C LYS A 46 10.82 0.50 -4.31
N GLN A 47 9.60 0.21 -4.77
CA GLN A 47 9.37 -0.43 -6.07
C GLN A 47 9.97 0.36 -7.24
N ARG A 48 10.26 1.65 -7.03
CA ARG A 48 10.80 2.55 -8.03
C ARG A 48 12.29 2.84 -7.85
N GLY A 49 12.95 2.12 -6.95
CA GLY A 49 14.39 2.24 -6.72
C GLY A 49 14.79 3.38 -5.79
N GLU A 50 13.83 3.99 -5.08
CA GLU A 50 14.14 4.97 -4.03
C GLU A 50 14.92 4.30 -2.89
N THR A 51 16.06 4.88 -2.52
CA THR A 51 17.00 4.34 -1.53
C THR A 51 17.06 5.24 -0.30
N VAL A 52 15.94 5.32 0.41
CA VAL A 52 15.84 6.07 1.67
C VAL A 52 15.45 5.10 2.79
N SER A 53 15.99 5.32 4.00
CA SER A 53 15.71 4.47 5.16
C SER A 53 14.25 4.59 5.63
N GLU A 54 13.73 3.51 6.20
CA GLU A 54 12.32 3.40 6.61
C GLU A 54 11.93 4.45 7.66
N GLN A 55 12.80 4.70 8.65
CA GLN A 55 12.55 5.70 9.68
C GLN A 55 12.46 7.12 9.09
N ALA A 56 13.25 7.44 8.07
CA ALA A 56 13.19 8.75 7.43
C ALA A 56 11.84 8.98 6.71
N TYR A 57 11.29 7.95 6.06
CA TYR A 57 9.95 8.03 5.47
C TYR A 57 8.83 8.13 6.51
N ALA A 58 8.93 7.34 7.60
CA ALA A 58 8.00 7.42 8.71
C ALA A 58 8.00 8.84 9.32
N ASP A 59 9.19 9.41 9.53
CA ASP A 59 9.38 10.77 10.06
C ASP A 59 8.89 11.87 9.10
N GLU A 60 9.03 11.68 7.78
CA GLU A 60 8.50 12.65 6.83
C GLU A 60 6.97 12.69 6.91
N LEU A 61 6.31 11.54 6.86
CA LEU A 61 4.85 11.49 6.81
C LEU A 61 4.22 11.94 8.14
N ILE A 62 4.81 11.58 9.29
CA ILE A 62 4.28 11.95 10.61
C ILE A 62 4.31 13.46 10.85
N ARG A 63 5.33 14.19 10.36
CA ARG A 63 5.41 15.67 10.45
C ARG A 63 4.16 16.33 9.88
N TRP A 64 3.52 15.64 8.94
CA TRP A 64 2.28 16.03 8.33
C TRP A 64 1.15 15.10 8.77
N THR A 65 1.00 14.71 10.03
CA THR A 65 -0.26 14.10 10.52
C THR A 65 -1.01 15.05 11.45
N ILE A 66 -2.34 14.97 11.47
CA ILE A 66 -3.15 15.70 12.46
C ILE A 66 -3.01 14.97 13.80
N LEU A 67 -2.80 15.71 14.90
CA LEU A 67 -2.59 15.15 16.24
C LEU A 67 -1.41 14.15 16.32
N ARG A 68 -0.33 14.38 15.55
CA ARG A 68 0.91 13.55 15.59
C ARG A 68 0.65 12.02 15.43
N GLY A 69 -0.32 11.63 14.60
CA GLY A 69 -0.57 10.23 14.23
C GLY A 69 -1.74 9.55 14.97
N LEU A 70 -2.43 10.24 15.89
CA LEU A 70 -3.56 9.69 16.65
C LEU A 70 -4.79 9.33 15.79
N ALA A 71 -4.98 10.00 14.64
CA ALA A 71 -6.08 9.73 13.70
C ALA A 71 -5.65 8.95 12.44
N GLY A 72 -4.45 8.36 12.46
CA GLY A 72 -3.87 7.67 11.31
C GLY A 72 -3.39 8.60 10.20
N THR A 73 -3.04 8.01 9.05
CA THR A 73 -2.56 8.73 7.86
C THR A 73 -3.73 9.16 6.98
N SER A 74 -3.80 10.46 6.63
CA SER A 74 -4.79 10.95 5.67
C SER A 74 -4.37 10.64 4.23
N LEU A 75 -5.30 10.11 3.42
CA LEU A 75 -5.10 9.80 2.00
C LEU A 75 -4.58 11.00 1.19
N PHE A 76 -5.03 12.22 1.50
CA PHE A 76 -4.57 13.44 0.84
C PHE A 76 -3.11 13.78 1.16
N ARG A 77 -2.67 13.47 2.37
CA ARG A 77 -1.30 13.73 2.81
C ARG A 77 -0.34 12.69 2.24
N LEU A 78 -0.78 11.43 2.20
CA LEU A 78 -0.09 10.39 1.45
C LEU A 78 0.08 10.77 -0.03
N LYS A 79 -1.00 11.22 -0.69
CA LYS A 79 -0.94 11.74 -2.06
C LYS A 79 0.07 12.89 -2.20
N ARG A 80 0.10 13.84 -1.26
CA ARG A 80 1.07 14.96 -1.26
C ARG A 80 2.51 14.48 -1.13
N MET A 81 2.78 13.52 -0.25
CA MET A 81 4.11 12.94 -0.08
C MET A 81 4.56 12.24 -1.37
N LEU A 82 3.73 11.35 -1.92
CA LEU A 82 4.04 10.66 -3.18
C LEU A 82 4.33 11.66 -4.31
N LYS A 83 3.55 12.75 -4.42
CA LYS A 83 3.80 13.81 -5.41
C LYS A 83 5.17 14.48 -5.22
N ARG A 84 5.63 14.69 -3.98
CA ARG A 84 6.94 15.31 -3.69
C ARG A 84 8.11 14.42 -4.13
N HIS A 85 7.93 13.11 -4.03
CA HIS A 85 8.87 12.10 -4.51
C HIS A 85 8.72 11.83 -6.02
N GLY A 86 8.00 12.66 -6.77
CA GLY A 86 7.88 12.51 -8.23
C GLY A 86 6.84 11.46 -8.69
N TYR A 87 5.98 10.97 -7.78
CA TYR A 87 4.90 10.01 -8.08
C TYR A 87 3.52 10.66 -7.94
N PRO A 88 3.09 11.48 -8.92
CA PRO A 88 1.75 12.07 -8.89
C PRO A 88 0.70 10.98 -9.05
N THR A 89 -0.12 10.79 -8.02
CA THR A 89 -1.25 9.84 -8.04
C THR A 89 -2.58 10.56 -8.23
N ALA A 90 -3.51 9.92 -8.93
CA ALA A 90 -4.90 10.35 -9.00
C ALA A 90 -5.73 9.64 -7.92
N LEU A 91 -6.60 10.38 -7.24
CA LEU A 91 -7.53 9.79 -6.27
C LEU A 91 -8.78 9.31 -7.00
N LYS A 92 -9.15 8.04 -6.79
CA LYS A 92 -10.38 7.41 -7.26
C LYS A 92 -11.14 6.84 -6.08
N ILE A 93 -12.44 7.07 -6.04
CA ILE A 93 -13.35 6.35 -5.13
C ILE A 93 -14.05 5.29 -5.96
N VAL A 94 -13.96 4.03 -5.54
CA VAL A 94 -14.51 2.89 -6.29
C VAL A 94 -15.43 2.06 -5.40
N GLY A 95 -16.47 1.47 -5.99
CA GLY A 95 -17.31 0.50 -5.31
C GLY A 95 -16.67 -0.90 -5.34
N LYS A 96 -16.71 -1.65 -4.23
CA LYS A 96 -16.00 -2.94 -4.13
C LYS A 96 -16.43 -4.00 -5.15
N LYS A 97 -17.68 -3.93 -5.64
CA LYS A 97 -18.23 -4.86 -6.65
C LYS A 97 -18.02 -4.39 -8.10
N ASN A 98 -17.83 -3.08 -8.32
CA ASN A 98 -17.72 -2.46 -9.64
C ASN A 98 -16.45 -1.62 -9.67
N VAL A 99 -15.30 -2.30 -9.66
CA VAL A 99 -14.00 -1.63 -9.64
C VAL A 99 -13.48 -1.48 -11.06
N ALA A 100 -13.40 -0.24 -11.52
CA ALA A 100 -12.72 0.13 -12.77
C ALA A 100 -11.54 1.04 -12.42
N LEU A 101 -10.33 0.54 -12.67
CA LEU A 101 -9.12 1.36 -12.64
C LEU A 101 -8.85 1.88 -14.04
N PRO A 102 -8.21 3.06 -14.19
CA PRO A 102 -7.73 3.51 -15.48
C PRO A 102 -6.88 2.44 -16.17
N GLU A 103 -7.05 2.30 -17.48
CA GLU A 103 -6.19 1.45 -18.28
C GLU A 103 -4.72 1.83 -18.09
N GLY A 104 -3.83 0.84 -18.07
CA GLY A 104 -2.42 1.07 -17.77
C GLY A 104 -2.13 1.45 -16.32
N THR A 105 -3.03 1.24 -15.35
CA THR A 105 -2.65 1.38 -13.94
C THR A 105 -1.56 0.36 -13.59
N GLU A 106 -0.37 0.84 -13.21
CA GLU A 106 0.76 -0.01 -12.82
C GLU A 106 0.77 -0.30 -11.34
N ALA A 107 0.52 0.72 -10.52
CA ALA A 107 0.68 0.62 -9.09
C ALA A 107 -0.18 1.66 -8.38
N GLY A 108 -0.24 1.56 -7.06
CA GLY A 108 -0.92 2.55 -6.26
C GLY A 108 -1.05 2.15 -4.80
N VAL A 109 -1.85 2.93 -4.09
CA VAL A 109 -2.20 2.67 -2.70
C VAL A 109 -3.72 2.64 -2.56
N ILE A 110 -4.23 1.65 -1.82
CA ILE A 110 -5.64 1.53 -1.47
C ILE A 110 -5.81 1.93 -0.02
N TYR A 111 -6.85 2.69 0.25
CA TYR A 111 -7.43 2.94 1.56
C TYR A 111 -8.81 2.31 1.64
N TYR A 112 -8.98 1.35 2.55
CA TYR A 112 -10.22 0.60 2.73
C TYR A 112 -10.39 0.24 4.21
N VAL A 113 -11.54 -0.34 4.58
CA VAL A 113 -11.78 -0.82 5.95
C VAL A 113 -11.86 -2.33 5.92
N HIS A 114 -11.00 -3.02 6.67
CA HIS A 114 -11.12 -4.45 6.92
C HIS A 114 -11.76 -4.71 8.29
N LYS A 115 -11.81 -5.99 8.68
CA LYS A 115 -12.41 -6.44 9.94
C LYS A 115 -11.82 -5.79 11.20
N ASP A 116 -10.55 -5.34 11.16
CA ASP A 116 -9.86 -4.76 12.33
C ASP A 116 -9.71 -3.23 12.22
N GLY A 117 -10.27 -2.60 11.17
CA GLY A 117 -10.30 -1.15 11.02
C GLY A 117 -9.83 -0.62 9.66
N PRO A 118 -9.63 0.71 9.55
CA PRO A 118 -9.11 1.36 8.35
C PRO A 118 -7.66 0.97 8.07
N HIS A 119 -7.34 0.70 6.81
CA HIS A 119 -6.03 0.20 6.43
C HIS A 119 -5.57 0.69 5.06
N PHE A 120 -4.24 0.76 4.93
CA PHE A 120 -3.55 1.13 3.71
C PHE A 120 -2.71 -0.03 3.20
N VAL A 121 -2.82 -0.30 1.89
CA VAL A 121 -2.03 -1.34 1.21
C VAL A 121 -1.51 -0.81 -0.10
N THR A 122 -0.28 -1.19 -0.45
CA THR A 122 0.28 -0.94 -1.77
C THR A 122 -0.12 -2.06 -2.70
N PHE A 123 -0.38 -1.74 -3.96
CA PHE A 123 -0.50 -2.73 -5.00
C PHE A 123 0.39 -2.38 -6.18
N TYR A 124 0.84 -3.40 -6.90
CA TYR A 124 1.51 -3.26 -8.19
C TYR A 124 1.08 -4.38 -9.12
N ARG A 125 1.06 -4.08 -10.41
CA ARG A 125 0.65 -5.00 -11.45
C ARG A 125 1.64 -6.15 -11.49
N ASP A 126 1.11 -7.37 -11.52
CA ASP A 126 1.92 -8.55 -11.72
C ASP A 126 2.12 -8.78 -13.21
N GLU A 127 3.33 -8.51 -13.70
CA GLU A 127 3.71 -8.74 -15.11
C GLU A 127 4.28 -10.15 -15.33
N THR A 128 4.48 -10.93 -14.25
CA THR A 128 5.08 -12.28 -14.34
C THR A 128 4.07 -13.34 -14.78
N VAL A 129 2.78 -13.04 -14.69
CA VAL A 129 1.69 -13.90 -15.16
C VAL A 129 1.17 -13.34 -16.48
N PRO A 130 1.34 -14.06 -17.61
CA PRO A 130 0.78 -13.65 -18.89
C PRO A 130 -0.73 -13.47 -18.77
N GLN A 131 -1.20 -12.25 -19.05
CA GLN A 131 -2.62 -11.93 -18.99
C GLN A 131 -3.29 -12.42 -20.28
N GLN A 132 -4.29 -13.28 -20.15
CA GLN A 132 -5.07 -13.71 -21.30
C GLN A 132 -5.98 -12.56 -21.79
N GLU A 133 -6.28 -12.56 -23.08
CA GLU A 133 -7.21 -11.61 -23.70
C GLU A 133 -8.57 -11.72 -22.98
N ASN A 134 -9.09 -10.58 -22.48
CA ASN A 134 -10.31 -10.44 -21.65
C ASN A 134 -10.20 -10.75 -20.14
N GLU A 135 -9.04 -11.13 -19.60
CA GLU A 135 -8.89 -11.25 -18.14
C GLU A 135 -8.69 -9.88 -17.47
N LYS A 136 -9.19 -9.73 -16.24
CA LYS A 136 -8.92 -8.53 -15.42
C LYS A 136 -7.47 -8.56 -14.93
N PRO A 137 -6.78 -7.40 -14.88
CA PRO A 137 -5.40 -7.35 -14.42
C PRO A 137 -5.29 -7.82 -12.97
N ARG A 138 -4.23 -8.59 -12.70
CA ARG A 138 -3.86 -9.04 -11.36
C ARG A 138 -2.76 -8.14 -10.79
N TYR A 139 -2.81 -8.00 -9.47
CA TYR A 139 -1.90 -7.18 -8.71
C TYR A 139 -1.36 -7.96 -7.53
N ARG A 140 -0.10 -7.73 -7.17
CA ARG A 140 0.44 -8.10 -5.87
C ARG A 140 0.07 -7.03 -4.86
N PHE A 141 -0.55 -7.44 -3.76
CA PHE A 141 -0.91 -6.58 -2.64
C PHE A 141 0.10 -6.76 -1.50
N LEU A 142 0.78 -5.68 -1.13
CA LEU A 142 1.75 -5.67 -0.04
C LEU A 142 1.09 -5.18 1.26
N ASN A 143 1.50 -5.79 2.37
CA ASN A 143 0.97 -5.51 3.71
C ASN A 143 -0.56 -5.69 3.83
N ALA A 144 -1.18 -6.49 2.96
CA ALA A 144 -2.62 -6.68 2.94
C ALA A 144 -3.09 -7.86 3.80
N ILE A 145 -2.23 -8.86 3.97
CA ILE A 145 -2.40 -9.97 4.91
C ILE A 145 -1.08 -10.08 5.66
N PRO A 146 -1.05 -9.95 7.00
CA PRO A 146 0.19 -9.98 7.78
C PRO A 146 1.06 -11.19 7.42
N GLY A 147 2.32 -10.92 7.06
CA GLY A 147 3.32 -11.94 6.76
C GLY A 147 3.16 -12.65 5.40
N ARG A 148 2.14 -12.30 4.61
CA ARG A 148 1.96 -12.88 3.27
C ARG A 148 2.59 -11.98 2.22
N GLY A 149 3.87 -12.22 1.94
CA GLY A 149 4.63 -11.43 0.97
C GLY A 149 4.07 -11.48 -0.45
N ASN A 150 3.40 -12.56 -0.83
CA ASN A 150 2.91 -12.86 -2.18
C ASN A 150 1.39 -13.03 -2.21
N HIS A 151 0.65 -11.94 -2.00
CA HIS A 151 -0.80 -11.94 -2.20
C HIS A 151 -1.15 -11.39 -3.59
N PHE A 152 -1.59 -12.27 -4.49
CA PHE A 152 -1.95 -11.91 -5.87
C PHE A 152 -3.45 -12.08 -6.13
N ASP A 153 -4.13 -11.00 -6.52
CA ASP A 153 -5.57 -11.01 -6.83
C ASP A 153 -5.90 -9.93 -7.88
N THR A 154 -7.11 -9.94 -8.41
CA THR A 154 -7.70 -8.79 -9.09
C THR A 154 -8.08 -7.71 -8.07
N MET A 155 -8.14 -6.44 -8.50
CA MET A 155 -8.56 -5.35 -7.60
C MET A 155 -9.97 -5.57 -7.04
N GLN A 156 -10.89 -6.05 -7.89
CA GLN A 156 -12.27 -6.35 -7.47
C GLN A 156 -12.33 -7.55 -6.51
N GLY A 157 -11.58 -8.62 -6.77
CA GLY A 157 -11.49 -9.78 -5.90
C GLY A 157 -11.00 -9.40 -4.51
N PHE A 158 -9.91 -8.64 -4.47
CA PHE A 158 -9.33 -8.11 -3.23
C PHE A 158 -10.34 -7.30 -2.42
N LEU A 159 -10.96 -6.27 -3.02
CA LEU A 159 -11.91 -5.41 -2.32
C LEU A 159 -13.18 -6.14 -1.92
N THR A 160 -13.68 -7.08 -2.74
CA THR A 160 -14.87 -7.87 -2.39
C THR A 160 -14.62 -8.73 -1.15
N LYS A 161 -13.41 -9.30 -1.05
CA LYS A 161 -13.03 -10.21 0.04
C LYS A 161 -12.64 -9.48 1.32
N HIS A 162 -11.96 -8.34 1.21
CA HIS A 162 -11.29 -7.69 2.35
C HIS A 162 -11.93 -6.37 2.78
N ASN A 163 -12.72 -5.70 1.94
CA ASN A 163 -13.37 -4.44 2.30
C ASN A 163 -14.76 -4.67 2.88
N VAL A 164 -14.94 -4.31 4.16
CA VAL A 164 -16.25 -4.40 4.81
C VAL A 164 -17.20 -3.33 4.28
N LEU A 165 -16.69 -2.13 3.97
CA LEU A 165 -17.46 -1.03 3.41
C LEU A 165 -17.74 -1.24 1.91
N PRO A 166 -18.81 -0.62 1.36
CA PRO A 166 -19.12 -0.74 -0.06
C PRO A 166 -18.16 0.02 -0.98
N ILE A 167 -17.36 0.95 -0.44
CA ILE A 167 -16.45 1.83 -1.18
C ILE A 167 -15.02 1.77 -0.64
N ALA A 168 -14.04 2.08 -1.49
CA ALA A 168 -12.64 2.27 -1.14
C ALA A 168 -12.07 3.50 -1.85
N GLY A 169 -11.07 4.13 -1.24
CA GLY A 169 -10.25 5.16 -1.88
C GLY A 169 -8.99 4.56 -2.47
N ILE A 170 -8.63 4.91 -3.70
CA ILE A 170 -7.44 4.41 -4.38
C ILE A 170 -6.65 5.58 -4.93
N LEU A 171 -5.38 5.67 -4.54
CA LEU A 171 -4.38 6.49 -5.21
C LEU A 171 -3.78 5.68 -6.33
N VAL A 172 -4.19 5.95 -7.57
CA VAL A 172 -3.69 5.26 -8.76
C VAL A 172 -2.50 6.01 -9.36
N TYR A 173 -1.46 5.28 -9.71
CA TYR A 173 -0.34 5.77 -10.50
C TYR A 173 -0.44 5.18 -11.92
N PRO A 174 -0.64 6.01 -12.96
CA PRO A 174 -0.73 5.54 -14.34
C PRO A 174 0.66 5.15 -14.87
N ARG A 175 0.70 4.14 -15.77
CA ARG A 175 1.86 3.87 -16.63
C ARG A 175 2.21 5.16 -17.37
N LYS A 176 3.47 5.58 -17.33
CA LYS A 176 3.94 6.58 -18.31
C LYS A 176 3.73 5.94 -19.68
N ALA A 177 3.01 6.61 -20.57
CA ALA A 177 3.06 6.24 -21.97
C ALA A 177 4.53 6.25 -22.38
N SER A 178 5.03 5.11 -22.86
CA SER A 178 6.32 5.05 -23.53
C SER A 178 6.28 6.08 -24.64
N SER A 179 7.05 7.16 -24.46
CA SER A 179 7.25 8.21 -25.46
C SER A 179 8.28 7.71 -26.48
#